data_AF-A0A9D9CQL5-F1
#
_entry.id   AF-A0A9D9CQL5-F1
#
_cell.length_a   1.000
_cell.length_b   1.000
_cell.length_c   1.000
_cell.angle_alpha   90.00
_cell.angle_beta   90.00
_cell.angle_gamma   90.00
#
_symmetry.space_group_name_H-M   'P 1'
#
loop_
_entity.id
_entity.type
_entity.pdbx_description
1 polymer ?
#
loop_
_entity_poly.entity_id
_entity_poly.type
_entity_poly.pdbx_seq_one_letter_code
_entity_poly.pdbx_strand_id
1 'polypeptide(L)'
;IANRVLTLTQNILINQKLSEYHTGYRAFSAEVLRSIDYNACNDDFILDNEMAAQIFYKGYEIGEVTCPTKYFDDASSINLWRSSVYGLGVLRVSIVYRLCKWGLMKSKLFKK
;
A
#
# COMPACT_ATOMS: atom_id res chain seq x y z
N ILE A 1 -16.93 4.58 1.51
CA ILE A 1 -17.14 3.31 2.27
C ILE A 1 -16.15 2.24 1.84
N ALA A 2 -16.02 1.94 0.53
CA ALA A 2 -15.08 0.95 0.01
C ALA A 2 -13.64 1.09 0.55
N ASN A 3 -13.04 2.29 0.50
CA ASN A 3 -11.69 2.53 1.01
C ASN A 3 -11.53 2.21 2.51
N ARG A 4 -12.57 2.44 3.33
CA ARG A 4 -12.52 2.13 4.76
C ARG A 4 -12.49 0.61 5.00
N VAL A 5 -13.28 -0.15 4.25
CA VAL A 5 -13.29 -1.62 4.32
C VAL A 5 -11.96 -2.18 3.82
N LEU A 6 -11.44 -1.63 2.73
CA LEU A 6 -10.15 -2.03 2.15
C LEU A 6 -8.99 -1.72 3.11
N THR A 7 -8.98 -0.53 3.72
CA THR A 7 -8.02 -0.15 4.75
C THR A 7 -8.09 -1.05 5.98
N LEU A 8 -9.29 -1.37 6.47
CA LEU A 8 -9.44 -2.30 7.60
C LEU A 8 -8.86 -3.68 7.28
N THR A 9 -9.17 -4.20 6.08
CA THR A 9 -8.67 -5.50 5.63
C THR A 9 -7.15 -5.50 5.51
N GLN A 10 -6.56 -4.43 4.96
CA GLN A 10 -5.11 -4.24 4.88
C GLN A 10 -4.46 -4.20 6.26
N ASN A 11 -5.00 -3.42 7.20
CA ASN A 11 -4.49 -3.33 8.57
C ASN A 11 -4.41 -4.72 9.22
N ILE A 12 -5.47 -5.53 9.08
CA ILE A 12 -5.51 -6.90 9.61
C ILE A 12 -4.44 -7.78 8.93
N LEU A 13 -4.34 -7.75 7.60
CA LEU A 13 -3.42 -8.61 6.86
C LEU A 13 -1.95 -8.20 7.00
N ILE A 14 -1.66 -6.91 7.12
CA ILE A 14 -0.28 -6.38 7.18
C ILE A 14 0.19 -6.20 8.64
N ASN A 15 -0.74 -6.30 9.60
CA ASN A 15 -0.52 -6.05 11.03
C ASN A 15 -0.07 -4.62 11.31
N GLN A 16 -0.82 -3.67 10.77
CA GLN A 16 -0.57 -2.23 10.90
C GLN A 16 -1.86 -1.53 11.35
N LYS A 17 -1.76 -0.25 11.70
CA LYS A 17 -2.89 0.56 12.16
C LYS A 17 -2.86 1.95 11.53
N LEU A 18 -3.05 2.00 10.22
CA LEU A 18 -3.19 3.26 9.49
C LEU A 18 -4.66 3.67 9.34
N SER A 19 -4.89 4.98 9.32
CA SER A 19 -6.19 5.60 9.07
C SER A 19 -6.62 5.51 7.60
N GLU A 20 -5.67 5.56 6.67
CA GLU A 20 -5.90 5.46 5.22
C GLU A 20 -4.63 5.01 4.49
N TYR A 21 -4.75 4.00 3.61
CA TYR A 21 -3.65 3.55 2.76
C TYR A 21 -3.63 4.24 1.40
N HIS A 22 -4.77 4.77 0.95
CA HIS A 22 -4.98 5.21 -0.44
C HIS A 22 -4.72 6.71 -0.65
N THR A 23 -3.79 7.27 0.12
CA THR A 23 -3.34 8.67 -0.01
C THR A 23 -2.07 8.77 -0.86
N GLY A 24 -2.05 9.76 -1.75
CA GLY A 24 -0.85 10.15 -2.51
C GLY A 24 0.09 11.09 -1.75
N TYR A 25 -0.32 11.61 -0.59
CA TYR A 25 0.51 12.53 0.20
C TYR A 25 1.38 11.75 1.20
N ARG A 26 2.67 11.61 0.88
CA ARG A 26 3.64 10.85 1.70
C ARG A 26 5.01 11.51 1.67
N ALA A 27 5.73 11.39 2.78
CA ALA A 27 7.14 11.77 2.89
C ALA A 27 7.96 10.55 3.30
N PHE A 28 9.15 10.40 2.72
CA PHE A 28 10.05 9.28 2.96
C PHE A 28 11.45 9.79 3.25
N SER A 29 12.19 9.09 4.11
CA SER A 29 13.64 9.30 4.17
C SER A 29 14.30 8.70 2.93
N ALA A 30 15.46 9.24 2.56
CA ALA A 30 16.23 8.71 1.42
C ALA A 30 16.64 7.24 1.64
N GLU A 31 16.87 6.84 2.89
CA GLU A 31 17.17 5.46 3.27
C GLU A 31 16.00 4.52 2.94
N VAL A 32 14.78 4.89 3.34
CA VAL A 32 13.58 4.08 3.07
C VAL A 32 13.40 3.87 1.57
N LEU A 33 13.51 4.93 0.76
CA LEU A 33 13.38 4.85 -0.69
C LEU A 33 14.44 3.93 -1.32
N ARG A 34 15.70 4.06 -0.92
CA ARG A 34 16.80 3.21 -1.43
C ARG A 34 16.65 1.75 -1.04
N SER A 35 15.91 1.45 0.02
CA SER A 35 15.68 0.07 0.41
C SER A 35 14.77 -0.68 -0.58
N ILE A 36 13.87 0.01 -1.29
CA ILE A 36 12.77 -0.59 -2.06
C ILE A 36 13.29 -1.25 -3.34
N ASP A 37 12.81 -2.46 -3.63
CA ASP A 37 13.06 -3.13 -4.91
C ASP A 37 11.97 -2.71 -5.91
N TYR A 38 12.21 -1.60 -6.61
CA TYR A 38 11.27 -1.04 -7.58
C TYR A 38 11.03 -1.97 -8.79
N ASN A 39 12.00 -2.80 -9.15
CA ASN A 39 11.86 -3.76 -10.26
C ASN A 39 10.91 -4.93 -9.93
N ALA A 40 10.62 -5.14 -8.65
CA ALA A 40 9.62 -6.12 -8.23
C ALA A 40 8.20 -5.55 -8.21
N CYS A 41 8.05 -4.22 -8.24
CA CYS A 41 6.76 -3.55 -8.29
C CYS A 41 6.20 -3.49 -9.71
N ASN A 42 4.90 -3.28 -9.80
CA ASN A 42 4.18 -2.99 -11.04
C ASN A 42 4.24 -1.48 -11.36
N ASP A 43 4.25 -1.12 -12.64
CA ASP A 43 4.33 0.27 -13.11
C ASP A 43 2.97 1.00 -13.15
N ASP A 44 1.88 0.34 -12.76
CA ASP A 44 0.53 0.90 -12.73
C ASP A 44 0.15 1.47 -11.36
N PHE A 45 -1.11 1.88 -11.18
CA PHE A 45 -1.65 2.51 -9.97
C PHE A 45 -1.39 1.76 -8.64
N ILE A 46 -1.03 0.47 -8.66
CA ILE A 46 -0.76 -0.33 -7.46
C ILE A 46 0.65 -0.12 -6.87
N LEU A 47 1.54 0.56 -7.61
CA LEU A 47 2.94 0.79 -7.24
C LEU A 47 3.08 1.31 -5.80
N ASP A 48 2.28 2.30 -5.43
CA ASP A 48 2.34 2.96 -4.11
C ASP A 48 2.01 2.01 -2.95
N ASN A 49 1.09 1.07 -3.21
CA ASN A 49 0.68 0.04 -2.27
C ASN A 49 1.77 -1.03 -2.11
N GLU A 50 2.37 -1.46 -3.22
CA GLU A 50 3.48 -2.42 -3.22
C GLU A 50 4.72 -1.83 -2.52
N MET A 51 5.04 -0.56 -2.77
CA MET A 51 6.08 0.17 -2.05
C MET A 51 5.81 0.19 -0.55
N ALA A 52 4.60 0.58 -0.13
CA ALA A 52 4.22 0.61 1.29
C ALA A 52 4.34 -0.78 1.92
N ALA A 53 3.83 -1.81 1.24
CA ALA A 53 3.94 -3.18 1.71
C ALA A 53 5.39 -3.63 1.90
N GLN A 54 6.31 -3.27 0.98
CA GLN A 54 7.73 -3.54 1.15
C GLN A 54 8.32 -2.83 2.38
N ILE A 55 7.95 -1.57 2.60
CA ILE A 55 8.40 -0.77 3.74
C ILE A 55 7.93 -1.40 5.06
N PHE A 56 6.65 -1.76 5.17
CA PHE A 56 6.12 -2.47 6.35
C PHE A 56 6.80 -3.83 6.55
N TYR A 57 7.10 -4.54 5.46
CA TYR A 57 7.70 -5.87 5.53
C TYR A 57 9.09 -5.82 6.17
N LYS A 58 9.85 -4.76 5.84
CA LYS A 58 11.17 -4.44 6.39
C LYS A 58 11.13 -3.87 7.81
N GLY A 59 9.95 -3.53 8.31
CA GLY A 59 9.77 -3.10 9.70
C GLY A 59 10.14 -1.64 9.95
N TYR A 60 10.13 -0.78 8.93
CA TYR A 60 10.29 0.66 9.14
C TYR A 60 9.11 1.25 9.91
N GLU A 61 9.41 2.24 10.76
CA GLU A 61 8.40 3.00 11.50
C GLU A 61 7.70 4.02 10.60
N ILE A 62 6.40 4.20 10.81
CA ILE A 62 5.54 5.10 10.04
C ILE A 62 4.69 5.94 10.99
N GLY A 63 4.56 7.23 10.68
CA GLY A 63 3.67 8.16 11.35
C GLY A 63 2.62 8.70 10.38
N GLU A 64 1.46 9.06 10.92
CA GLU A 64 0.39 9.73 10.17
C GLU A 64 0.30 11.20 10.60
N VAL A 65 0.21 12.09 9.62
CA VAL A 65 -0.05 13.52 9.84
C VAL A 65 -1.43 13.83 9.29
N THR A 66 -2.27 14.47 10.10
CA THR A 66 -3.61 14.88 9.66
C THR A 66 -3.50 15.92 8.56
N CYS A 67 -4.11 15.64 7.41
CA CYS A 67 -4.25 16.57 6.31
C CYS A 67 -5.73 16.68 5.93
N PRO A 68 -6.38 17.86 6.03
CA PRO A 68 -7.77 18.01 5.64
C PRO A 68 -7.92 17.86 4.12
N THR A 69 -8.63 16.83 3.68
CA THR A 69 -8.89 16.58 2.26
C THR A 69 -9.70 17.73 1.66
N LYS A 70 -9.16 18.36 0.62
CA LYS A 70 -9.91 19.30 -0.22
C LYS A 70 -10.27 18.61 -1.53
N TYR A 71 -11.56 18.47 -1.78
CA TYR A 71 -12.06 18.07 -3.09
C TYR A 71 -12.18 19.31 -3.96
N PHE A 72 -11.49 19.30 -5.08
CA PHE A 72 -11.61 20.32 -6.12
C PHE A 72 -12.25 19.64 -7.34
N ASP A 73 -12.97 20.39 -8.16
CA ASP A 73 -13.63 19.84 -9.35
C ASP A 73 -12.63 19.24 -10.36
N ASP A 74 -11.38 19.73 -10.34
CA ASP A 74 -10.25 19.21 -11.13
C ASP A 74 -9.55 17.98 -10.50
N ALA A 75 -10.02 17.49 -9.35
CA ALA A 75 -9.43 16.32 -8.72
C ALA A 75 -9.66 15.08 -9.59
N SER A 76 -8.56 14.47 -10.05
CA SER A 76 -8.61 13.27 -10.87
C SER A 76 -9.30 12.12 -10.14
N SER A 77 -10.48 11.72 -10.63
CA SER A 77 -11.19 10.54 -10.14
C SER A 77 -10.81 9.31 -10.96
N ILE A 78 -10.46 8.21 -10.30
CA ILE A 78 -10.30 6.91 -10.94
C ILE A 78 -11.68 6.38 -11.36
N ASN A 79 -11.80 5.87 -12.59
CA ASN A 79 -13.05 5.26 -13.03
C ASN A 79 -13.33 3.94 -12.25
N LEU A 80 -14.59 3.51 -12.22
CA LEU A 80 -15.02 2.37 -11.39
C LEU A 80 -14.27 1.07 -11.71
N TRP A 81 -13.97 0.84 -12.99
CA TRP A 81 -13.23 -0.33 -13.44
C TRP A 81 -11.79 -0.34 -12.90
N ARG A 82 -11.04 0.74 -13.13
CA ARG A 82 -9.66 0.88 -12.63
C ARG A 82 -9.62 0.84 -11.10
N SER A 83 -10.61 1.44 -10.43
CA SER A 83 -10.74 1.37 -8.96
C SER A 83 -10.91 -0.06 -8.45
N SER A 84 -11.70 -0.88 -9.16
CA SER A 84 -11.90 -2.29 -8.81
C SER A 84 -10.64 -3.12 -9.03
N VAL A 85 -9.95 -2.92 -10.16
CA VAL A 85 -8.66 -3.58 -10.44
C VAL A 85 -7.62 -3.22 -9.38
N TYR A 86 -7.52 -1.94 -9.02
CA TYR A 86 -6.65 -1.47 -7.94
C TYR A 86 -7.00 -2.12 -6.60
N GLY A 87 -8.28 -2.11 -6.20
CA GLY A 87 -8.72 -2.71 -4.95
C GLY A 87 -8.42 -4.22 -4.84
N LEU A 88 -8.59 -4.97 -5.93
CA LEU A 88 -8.19 -6.37 -6.00
C LEU A 88 -6.67 -6.55 -5.93
N GLY A 89 -5.91 -5.66 -6.57
CA GLY A 89 -4.45 -5.60 -6.46
C GLY A 89 -3.99 -5.43 -5.02
N VAL A 90 -4.59 -4.49 -4.30
CA VAL A 90 -4.29 -4.21 -2.88
C VAL A 90 -4.55 -5.44 -2.01
N LEU A 91 -5.69 -6.11 -2.20
CA LEU A 91 -6.02 -7.33 -1.46
C LEU A 91 -5.01 -8.44 -1.76
N ARG A 92 -4.66 -8.64 -3.04
CA ARG A 92 -3.62 -9.61 -3.45
C ARG A 92 -2.31 -9.33 -2.73
N VAL A 93 -1.79 -8.09 -2.78
CA VAL A 93 -0.53 -7.71 -2.14
C VAL A 93 -0.57 -7.99 -0.63
N SER A 94 -1.70 -7.67 0.02
CA SER A 94 -1.89 -7.88 1.46
C SER A 94 -1.91 -9.36 1.86
N ILE A 95 -2.58 -10.21 1.07
CA ILE A 95 -2.59 -11.66 1.29
C ILE A 95 -1.18 -12.24 1.08
N VAL A 96 -0.53 -11.85 -0.01
CA VAL A 96 0.85 -12.27 -0.32
C VAL A 96 1.79 -11.87 0.82
N TYR A 97 1.67 -10.65 1.33
CA TYR A 97 2.43 -10.14 2.47
C TYR A 97 2.25 -11.05 3.68
N ARG A 98 1.00 -11.36 4.06
CA ARG A 98 0.69 -12.19 5.23
C ARG A 98 1.26 -13.59 5.09
N LEU A 99 1.07 -14.23 3.92
CA LEU A 99 1.60 -15.56 3.63
C LEU A 99 3.13 -15.58 3.67
N CYS A 100 3.79 -14.54 3.17
CA CYS A 100 5.25 -14.40 3.26
C CYS A 100 5.72 -14.20 4.71
N LYS A 101 5.05 -13.37 5.52
CA LYS A 101 5.39 -13.22 6.95
C LYS A 101 5.21 -14.52 7.73
N TRP A 102 4.21 -15.34 7.38
CA TRP A 102 4.03 -16.69 7.95
C TRP A 102 4.99 -17.74 7.41
N GLY A 103 5.81 -17.43 6.39
CA GLY A 103 6.73 -18.38 5.77
C GLY A 103 6.06 -19.41 4.86
N LEU A 104 4.78 -19.24 4.54
CA LEU A 104 4.01 -20.15 3.69
C LEU A 104 4.25 -19.93 2.20
N MET A 105 4.84 -18.79 1.81
CA MET A 105 5.09 -18.43 0.43
C MET A 105 6.34 -17.55 0.29
N LYS A 106 7.00 -17.62 -0.87
CA LYS A 106 8.05 -16.69 -1.28
C LYS A 106 7.51 -15.76 -2.37
N SER A 107 7.84 -14.48 -2.28
CA SER A 107 7.45 -13.46 -3.27
C SER A 107 8.66 -12.64 -3.67
N LYS A 108 8.71 -12.21 -4.94
CA LYS A 108 9.72 -11.26 -5.41
C LYS A 108 9.60 -9.90 -4.71
N LEU A 109 8.38 -9.51 -4.33
CA LEU A 109 8.10 -8.28 -3.57
C LEU A 109 8.65 -8.33 -2.15
N PHE A 110 8.65 -9.51 -1.51
CA PHE A 110 8.97 -9.64 -0.09
C PHE A 110 10.20 -10.51 0.10
N LYS A 111 11.36 -9.91 -0.17
CA LYS A 111 12.67 -10.48 0.17
C LYS A 111 12.98 -10.12 1.62
N LYS A 112 13.45 -11.12 2.39
CA LYS A 112 14.00 -10.89 3.74
C LYS A 112 15.37 -10.25 3.63
#